data_AF-A0A0W8E6U2-F1
#
_entry.id   AF-A0A0W8E6U2-F1
#
_cell.length_a   1.000
_cell.length_b   1.000
_cell.length_c   1.000
_cell.angle_alpha   90.00
_cell.angle_beta   90.00
_cell.angle_gamma   90.00
#
_symmetry.space_group_name_H-M   'P 1'
#
loop_
_entity.id
_entity.type
_entity.pdbx_description
1 polymer ?
#
loop_
_entity_poly.entity_id
_entity_poly.type
_entity_poly.pdbx_seq_one_letter_code
_entity_poly.pdbx_strand_id
1 'polypeptide(L)'
;MAGLSKATISKYEAASHPPKLIHAIAIAEALNVGFSYLIGFTDNRYIQETTLISDLFLSLPDDGKKELLNYAKYLEGQTKKD
;
A
#
# COMPACT_ATOMS: atom_id res chain seq x y z
N MET A 1 -2.18 17.27 7.22
CA MET A 1 -0.92 16.79 7.87
C MET A 1 -1.31 15.73 8.88
N ALA A 2 -0.51 14.67 9.04
CA ALA A 2 -0.77 13.38 9.71
C ALA A 2 -1.22 13.40 11.20
N GLY A 3 -1.97 14.41 11.66
CA GLY A 3 -2.36 14.60 13.07
C GLY A 3 -1.20 14.96 14.00
N LEU A 4 0.00 15.21 13.46
CA LEU A 4 1.24 15.44 14.21
C LEU A 4 1.65 16.92 14.17
N SER A 5 2.18 17.41 15.28
CA SER A 5 2.76 18.76 15.33
C SER A 5 4.08 18.80 14.55
N LYS A 6 4.41 19.99 14.02
CA LYS A 6 5.67 20.22 13.29
C LYS A 6 6.91 19.91 14.15
N ALA A 7 6.84 20.20 15.46
CA ALA A 7 7.92 19.89 16.39
C ALA A 7 8.13 18.38 16.55
N THR A 8 7.07 17.58 16.55
CA THR A 8 7.16 16.12 16.63
C THR A 8 7.77 15.54 15.36
N ILE A 9 7.37 16.02 14.18
CA ILE A 9 7.94 15.60 12.89
C ILE A 9 9.44 15.93 12.84
N SER A 10 9.83 17.14 13.23
CA SER A 10 11.23 17.56 13.23
C SER A 10 12.13 16.66 14.12
N LYS A 11 11.61 16.16 15.25
CA LYS A 11 12.35 15.19 16.08
C LYS A 11 12.57 13.85 15.39
N TYR A 12 11.63 13.42 14.55
CA TYR A 12 11.74 12.18 13.77
C TYR A 12 12.74 12.34 12.64
N GLU A 13 12.69 13.46 11.91
CA GLU A 13 13.64 13.79 10.84
C GLU A 13 15.08 13.89 11.35
N ALA A 14 15.27 14.44 12.55
CA ALA A 14 16.59 14.54 13.19
C ALA A 14 17.11 13.21 13.76
N ALA A 15 16.40 12.09 13.58
CA ALA A 15 16.68 10.78 14.18
C ALA A 15 16.85 10.83 15.72
N SER A 16 16.35 11.89 16.36
CA SER A 16 16.51 12.11 17.80
C SER A 16 15.62 11.16 18.61
N HIS A 17 14.43 10.83 18.07
CA HIS A 17 13.48 9.91 18.69
C HIS A 17 12.83 9.04 17.59
N PRO A 18 12.70 7.72 17.78
CA PRO A 18 11.98 6.90 16.82
C PRO A 18 10.47 7.20 16.86
N PRO A 19 9.79 7.24 15.69
CA PRO A 19 8.35 7.39 15.64
C PRO A 19 7.65 6.16 16.22
N LYS A 20 6.51 6.38 16.89
CA LYS A 20 5.60 5.28 17.24
C LYS A 20 4.98 4.72 15.96
N LEU A 21 4.61 3.43 15.98
CA LEU A 21 4.00 2.75 14.83
C LEU A 21 2.80 3.53 14.25
N ILE A 22 1.89 3.99 15.11
CA ILE A 22 0.71 4.75 14.69
C ILE A 22 1.06 6.07 13.99
N HIS A 23 2.15 6.73 14.38
CA HIS A 23 2.62 7.96 13.72
C HIS A 23 3.26 7.65 12.37
N ALA A 24 4.04 6.57 12.29
CA ALA A 24 4.67 6.15 11.05
C ALA A 24 3.62 5.70 10.00
N ILE A 25 2.55 5.02 10.43
CA ILE A 25 1.40 4.70 9.55
C ILE A 25 0.73 5.99 9.04
N ALA A 26 0.40 6.91 9.95
CA ALA A 26 -0.24 8.18 9.56
C ALA A 26 0.64 9.04 8.63
N ILE A 27 1.97 9.00 8.80
CA ILE A 27 2.93 9.66 7.90
C ILE A 27 2.93 8.98 6.53
N ALA A 28 2.94 7.65 6.48
CA ALA A 28 2.91 6.90 5.22
C ALA A 28 1.63 7.21 4.42
N GLU A 29 0.47 7.21 5.08
CA GLU A 29 -0.82 7.59 4.49
C GLU A 29 -0.82 9.03 3.98
N ALA A 30 -0.33 9.98 4.78
CA ALA A 30 -0.29 11.39 4.40
C ALA A 30 0.65 11.67 3.21
N LEU A 31 1.69 10.85 3.03
CA LEU A 31 2.63 10.94 1.91
C LEU A 31 2.21 10.07 0.71
N ASN A 32 1.10 9.34 0.83
CA ASN A 32 0.64 8.36 -0.14
C ASN A 32 1.72 7.35 -0.55
N VAL A 33 2.44 6.82 0.44
CA VAL A 33 3.49 5.80 0.26
C VAL A 33 3.19 4.58 1.11
N GLY A 34 3.78 3.43 0.74
CA GLY A 34 3.71 2.24 1.57
C GLY A 34 4.49 2.38 2.87
N PHE A 35 3.97 1.83 3.96
CA PHE A 35 4.68 1.79 5.25
C PHE A 35 6.06 1.11 5.12
N SER A 36 6.14 0.00 4.37
CA SER A 36 7.39 -0.70 4.10
C SER A 36 8.42 0.16 3.36
N TYR A 37 7.98 1.07 2.50
CA TYR A 37 8.86 2.04 1.85
C TYR A 37 9.34 3.10 2.82
N LEU A 38 8.42 3.65 3.63
CA LEU A 38 8.75 4.69 4.61
C LEU A 38 9.87 4.24 5.57
N ILE A 39 9.89 2.97 5.96
CA ILE A 39 10.92 2.40 6.86
C ILE A 39 12.16 1.87 6.12
N GLY A 40 12.21 1.96 4.78
CA GLY A 40 13.33 1.48 3.97
C GLY A 40 13.42 -0.04 3.84
N PHE A 41 12.34 -0.78 4.07
CA PHE A 41 12.29 -2.23 3.87
C PHE A 41 12.16 -2.61 2.37
N THR A 42 11.61 -1.72 1.56
CA THR A 42 11.47 -1.90 0.11
C THR A 42 11.65 -0.58 -0.63
N ASP A 43 12.14 -0.64 -1.87
CA ASP A 43 12.21 0.51 -2.77
C ASP A 43 10.87 0.81 -3.46
N ASN A 44 9.85 -0.04 -3.26
CA ASN A 44 8.52 0.15 -3.83
C ASN A 44 7.75 1.26 -3.09
N ARG A 45 7.80 2.48 -3.63
CA ARG A 45 7.21 3.67 -3.02
C ARG A 45 5.71 3.56 -2.71
N TYR A 46 4.95 2.98 -3.62
CA TYR A 46 3.49 2.90 -3.48
C TYR A 46 3.09 1.55 -2.90
N ILE A 47 1.98 1.54 -2.16
CA ILE A 47 1.33 0.29 -1.76
C ILE A 47 0.97 -0.42 -3.05
N GLN A 48 1.54 -1.60 -3.29
CA GLN A 48 1.19 -2.36 -4.47
C GLN A 48 -0.28 -2.80 -4.33
N GLU A 49 -1.10 -2.50 -5.34
CA GLU A 49 -2.53 -2.81 -5.36
C GLU A 49 -2.84 -4.31 -5.28
N THR A 50 -1.82 -5.17 -5.30
CA THR A 50 -1.95 -6.63 -5.16
C THR A 50 -2.57 -7.05 -3.83
N THR A 51 -2.31 -6.34 -2.73
CA THR A 51 -3.03 -6.56 -1.46
C THR A 51 -4.50 -6.15 -1.58
N LEU A 52 -4.79 -5.04 -2.26
CA LEU A 52 -6.16 -4.57 -2.48
C LEU A 52 -6.97 -5.53 -3.36
N ILE A 53 -6.37 -6.10 -4.40
CA ILE A 53 -7.01 -7.12 -5.25
C ILE A 53 -7.40 -8.36 -4.44
N SER A 54 -6.54 -8.80 -3.54
CA SER A 54 -6.79 -9.99 -2.71
C SER A 54 -7.96 -9.75 -1.76
N ASP A 55 -7.98 -8.61 -1.09
CA ASP A 55 -9.08 -8.23 -0.18
C ASP A 55 -10.40 -8.00 -0.94
N LEU A 56 -10.33 -7.34 -2.10
CA LEU A 56 -11.48 -7.13 -2.99
C LEU A 56 -12.04 -8.48 -3.45
N PHE A 57 -11.20 -9.40 -3.91
CA PHE A 57 -11.61 -10.73 -4.35
C PHE A 57 -12.33 -11.51 -3.24
N LEU A 58 -11.83 -11.44 -2.01
CA LEU A 58 -12.48 -12.09 -0.86
C LEU A 58 -13.85 -11.49 -0.53
N SER A 59 -14.01 -10.18 -0.74
CA SER A 59 -15.27 -9.47 -0.50
C SER A 59 -16.37 -9.73 -1.55
N LEU A 60 -16.00 -10.25 -2.73
CA LEU A 60 -16.95 -10.50 -3.82
C LEU A 60 -17.79 -11.78 -3.58
N PRO A 61 -19.04 -11.82 -4.06
CA PRO A 61 -19.81 -13.05 -4.16
C PRO A 61 -19.21 -14.02 -5.20
N ASP A 62 -19.62 -15.28 -5.17
CA ASP A 62 -19.02 -16.35 -6.00
C ASP A 62 -19.07 -16.05 -7.51
N ASP A 63 -20.17 -15.46 -7.99
CA ASP A 63 -20.31 -15.04 -9.39
C ASP A 63 -19.29 -13.94 -9.74
N GLY A 64 -19.11 -12.95 -8.86
CA GLY A 64 -18.14 -11.86 -9.05
C GLY A 64 -16.70 -12.35 -9.04
N LYS A 65 -16.37 -13.34 -8.18
CA LYS A 65 -15.05 -14.00 -8.17
C LYS A 65 -14.78 -14.71 -9.49
N LYS A 66 -15.78 -15.39 -10.04
CA LYS A 66 -15.67 -16.11 -11.31
C LYS A 66 -15.43 -15.15 -12.48
N GLU A 67 -16.12 -14.02 -12.51
CA GLU A 67 -15.90 -12.98 -13.53
C GLU A 67 -14.51 -12.37 -13.43
N LEU A 68 -14.07 -11.99 -12.23
CA LEU A 68 -12.73 -11.44 -12.01
C LEU A 68 -11.64 -12.42 -12.47
N LEU A 69 -11.80 -13.70 -12.15
CA LEU A 69 -10.87 -14.76 -12.57
C LEU A 69 -10.84 -14.93 -14.10
N ASN A 70 -11.99 -14.88 -14.76
CA ASN A 70 -12.07 -14.97 -16.22
C ASN A 70 -11.36 -13.79 -16.89
N TYR A 71 -11.53 -12.59 -16.34
CA TYR A 71 -10.86 -11.40 -16.85
C TYR A 71 -9.33 -11.49 -16.66
N ALA A 72 -8.86 -11.95 -15.49
CA ALA A 72 -7.44 -12.18 -15.25
C ALA A 72 -6.84 -13.17 -16.27
N LYS A 73 -7.53 -14.28 -16.57
CA LYS A 73 -7.12 -15.25 -17.60
C LYS A 73 -7.10 -14.65 -19.00
N TYR A 74 -8.06 -13.81 -19.33
CA TYR A 74 -8.10 -13.11 -20.62
C TYR A 74 -6.88 -12.21 -20.79
N LEU A 75 -6.51 -11.43 -19.77
CA LEU A 75 -5.33 -10.58 -19.79
C LEU A 75 -4.04 -11.41 -19.93
N GLU A 76 -3.91 -12.53 -19.20
CA GLU A 76 -2.77 -13.43 -19.34
C GLU A 76 -2.62 -13.95 -20.79
N GLY A 77 -3.75 -14.24 -21.45
CA GLY A 77 -3.77 -14.68 -22.85
C GLY A 77 -3.37 -13.59 -23.85
N GLN A 78 -3.56 -12.31 -23.52
CA GLN A 78 -3.12 -11.18 -24.35
C GLN A 78 -1.60 -10.99 -24.24
N THR A 79 -1.04 -11.06 -23.03
CA THR A 79 0.40 -10.87 -22.81
C THR A 79 1.28 -11.96 -23.43
N LYS A 80 0.72 -13.14 -23.73
CA LYS A 80 1.43 -14.25 -24.41
C LYS A 80 1.40 -14.14 -25.94
N LYS A 81 0.66 -13.18 -26.50
CA LYS A 81 0.56 -12.96 -27.96
C LYS A 81 1.51 -11.87 -28.48
N ASP A 82 2.12 -11.10 -27.60
CA ASP A 82 3.28 -10.24 -27.87
C ASP A 82 4.60 -10.96 -27.55
#